data_AF-A0A1Q9DE88-F1
#
_entry.id   AF-A0A1Q9DE88-F1
#
_cell.length_a   1.000
_cell.length_b   1.000
_cell.length_c   1.000
_cell.angle_alpha   90.00
_cell.angle_beta   90.00
_cell.angle_gamma   90.00
#
_symmetry.space_group_name_H-M   'P 1'
#
loop_
_entity.id
_entity.type
_entity.pdbx_description
1 polymer ?
#
loop_
_entity_poly.entity_id
_entity_poly.type
_entity_poly.pdbx_seq_one_letter_code
_entity_poly.pdbx_strand_id
1 'polypeptide(L)'
;MATVASVSFTATATFLVHVIYDVLGHLGSVILIVRAMASGLAGKIRRVTESDEFDLSGYDQVRCNELAKAAFDEPLALKEMVRISFVVGGGKLVRQKYSDDLPKHFCSALTLVGFQEDNSATVEQGSAGKFKYHHDTNKNLKFVHVFPKISEAAPARAAEEGEAAEAAEATPEEMLLRSDDADFLRLVQAQVVTYAEKKRLLDLLKQRISDLEAIEAKMTRLERLEPSEEALFNDVGAEELKEKRKVVEGEMKAMVDSGRLTAAERTDLLEQLEGKLEAVNAEIAKAQQDGKAKKVQALQHQLELMQSTKASVKAAEPVALPPLKHGAKIRELRMKLAELAQVEKVSKGHYSMDELKRLGERPEIEEAVEELEKRARGWLESDEVFQERLQANLRTGLKKGTGRGGGSGGYTAVSSGVRPAKAKASGPAVRNGFSALA
;
A
#
# COMPACT_ATOMS: atom_id res chain seq x y z
N MET A 1 -34.72 -24.42 67.79
CA MET A 1 -33.29 -24.81 67.77
C MET A 1 -32.86 -24.99 66.33
N ALA A 2 -31.55 -24.87 66.05
CA ALA A 2 -30.85 -25.25 64.81
C ALA A 2 -31.31 -24.63 63.48
N THR A 3 -30.46 -23.76 62.94
CA THR A 3 -30.43 -23.32 61.54
C THR A 3 -29.67 -24.33 60.68
N VAL A 4 -30.10 -24.59 59.44
CA VAL A 4 -29.21 -24.91 58.30
C VAL A 4 -29.85 -24.32 57.04
N ALA A 5 -29.03 -23.78 56.13
CA ALA A 5 -29.44 -23.40 54.78
C ALA A 5 -28.70 -24.26 53.74
N SER A 6 -29.30 -24.49 52.57
CA SER A 6 -28.61 -25.09 51.43
C SER A 6 -29.21 -24.57 50.12
N VAL A 7 -28.37 -24.39 49.10
CA VAL A 7 -28.73 -23.91 47.76
C VAL A 7 -28.06 -24.80 46.72
N SER A 8 -28.86 -25.35 45.81
CA SER A 8 -28.42 -26.10 44.62
C SER A 8 -29.59 -26.04 43.62
N PHE A 9 -29.50 -25.41 42.43
CA PHE A 9 -28.51 -25.51 41.34
C PHE A 9 -28.70 -26.76 40.46
N THR A 10 -29.79 -26.79 39.71
CA THR A 10 -29.99 -27.65 38.52
C THR A 10 -30.90 -26.94 37.51
N ALA A 11 -30.32 -26.10 36.65
CA ALA A 11 -31.05 -25.37 35.60
C ALA A 11 -30.25 -25.29 34.27
N THR A 12 -29.47 -26.32 33.97
CA THR A 12 -28.47 -26.36 32.90
C THR A 12 -28.58 -27.62 32.04
N ALA A 13 -29.78 -27.94 31.57
CA ALA A 13 -30.06 -29.11 30.72
C ALA A 13 -30.82 -28.81 29.41
N THR A 14 -31.42 -27.62 29.26
CA THR A 14 -32.33 -27.31 28.14
C THR A 14 -31.83 -26.24 27.17
N PHE A 15 -30.66 -25.65 27.41
CA PHE A 15 -30.10 -24.59 26.55
C PHE A 15 -29.09 -25.11 25.51
N LEU A 16 -28.61 -26.35 25.65
CA LEU A 16 -27.52 -26.89 24.82
C LEU A 16 -27.97 -27.49 23.48
N VAL A 17 -29.27 -27.69 23.26
CA VAL A 17 -29.80 -28.31 22.02
C VAL A 17 -30.14 -27.27 20.95
N HIS A 18 -30.60 -26.08 21.33
CA HIS A 18 -30.92 -25.02 20.36
C HIS A 18 -29.69 -24.31 19.79
N VAL A 19 -28.63 -24.14 20.59
CA VAL A 19 -27.40 -23.44 20.18
C VAL A 19 -26.59 -24.21 19.12
N ILE A 20 -26.84 -25.52 18.95
CA ILE A 20 -26.09 -26.36 17.98
C ILE A 20 -26.67 -26.28 16.55
N TYR A 21 -27.94 -25.90 16.39
CA TYR A 21 -28.57 -25.85 15.06
C TYR A 21 -28.37 -24.53 14.30
N ASP A 22 -28.30 -23.38 14.97
CA ASP A 22 -28.03 -22.10 14.29
C ASP A 22 -26.60 -21.98 13.75
N VAL A 23 -25.61 -22.64 14.40
CA VAL A 23 -24.20 -22.59 14.00
C VAL A 23 -23.90 -23.32 12.69
N LEU A 24 -24.81 -24.18 12.22
CA LEU A 24 -24.68 -24.94 10.96
C LEU A 24 -25.55 -24.38 9.81
N GLY A 25 -26.36 -23.36 10.06
CA GLY A 25 -27.31 -22.78 9.09
C GLY A 25 -26.76 -21.69 8.15
N HIS A 26 -25.47 -21.31 8.28
CA HIS A 26 -24.90 -20.17 7.54
C HIS A 26 -23.59 -20.45 6.78
N LEU A 27 -23.23 -21.72 6.58
CA LEU A 27 -22.17 -22.13 5.63
C LEU A 27 -22.66 -22.19 4.16
N GLY A 28 -23.76 -21.50 3.85
CA GLY A 28 -24.33 -21.40 2.51
C GLY A 28 -23.82 -20.19 1.75
N SER A 29 -22.92 -20.41 0.79
CA SER A 29 -22.59 -19.45 -0.29
C SER A 29 -21.90 -18.13 0.11
N VAL A 30 -20.87 -18.20 0.96
CA VAL A 30 -19.69 -17.34 0.75
C VAL A 30 -18.57 -18.20 0.16
N ILE A 31 -18.70 -18.53 -1.13
CA ILE A 31 -17.53 -18.92 -1.93
C ILE A 31 -16.74 -17.64 -2.15
N LEU A 32 -15.90 -17.32 -1.16
CA LEU A 32 -14.90 -16.28 -1.28
C LEU A 32 -13.89 -16.80 -2.31
N ILE A 33 -14.12 -16.46 -3.59
CA ILE A 33 -13.16 -16.72 -4.65
C ILE A 33 -11.92 -15.90 -4.29
N VAL A 34 -10.96 -16.55 -3.63
CA VAL A 34 -9.61 -16.03 -3.43
C VAL A 34 -8.96 -16.02 -4.80
N ARG A 35 -9.36 -15.01 -5.60
CA ARG A 35 -8.88 -14.76 -6.95
C ARG A 35 -7.43 -14.37 -6.80
N ALA A 36 -6.55 -15.37 -6.82
CA ALA A 36 -5.12 -15.19 -6.70
C ALA A 36 -4.68 -14.28 -7.84
N MET A 37 -4.50 -12.99 -7.54
CA MET A 37 -4.10 -12.02 -8.54
C MET A 37 -2.71 -12.41 -9.01
N ALA A 38 -2.66 -12.99 -10.21
CA ALA A 38 -1.42 -13.24 -10.90
C ALA A 38 -0.66 -11.92 -10.99
N SER A 39 0.57 -11.88 -10.49
CA SER A 39 1.46 -10.73 -10.63
C SER A 39 2.31 -10.87 -11.89
N GLY A 40 2.98 -9.79 -12.30
CA GLY A 40 3.85 -9.82 -13.47
C GLY A 40 3.08 -10.02 -14.78
N LEU A 41 3.72 -10.71 -15.72
CA LEU A 41 3.21 -10.90 -17.08
C LEU A 41 1.84 -11.62 -17.11
N ALA A 42 1.64 -12.63 -16.26
CA ALA A 42 0.36 -13.32 -16.12
C ALA A 42 -0.77 -12.37 -15.66
N GLY A 43 -0.46 -11.44 -14.74
CA GLY A 43 -1.39 -10.41 -14.31
C GLY A 43 -1.78 -9.44 -15.42
N LYS A 44 -0.81 -9.04 -16.24
CA LYS A 44 -1.05 -8.18 -17.42
C LYS A 44 -1.96 -8.89 -18.42
N ILE A 45 -1.65 -10.13 -18.79
CA ILE A 45 -2.47 -10.95 -19.70
C ILE A 45 -3.93 -11.06 -19.23
N ARG A 46 -4.17 -11.27 -17.91
CA ARG A 46 -5.54 -11.38 -17.38
C ARG A 46 -6.28 -10.05 -17.22
N ARG A 47 -5.65 -8.92 -17.57
CA ARG A 47 -6.26 -7.58 -17.69
C ARG A 47 -6.35 -7.09 -19.14
N VAL A 48 -5.89 -7.87 -20.12
CA VAL A 48 -5.98 -7.53 -21.55
C VAL A 48 -7.44 -7.53 -22.01
N THR A 49 -7.89 -6.41 -22.58
CA THR A 49 -9.24 -6.24 -23.16
C THR A 49 -9.26 -6.34 -24.69
N GLU A 50 -8.09 -6.24 -25.35
CA GLU A 50 -7.93 -6.23 -26.80
C GLU A 50 -6.83 -7.21 -27.29
N SER A 51 -6.32 -7.11 -28.52
CA SER A 51 -5.34 -8.09 -29.05
C SER A 51 -3.89 -7.61 -28.96
N ASP A 52 -3.19 -7.99 -27.88
CA ASP A 52 -1.85 -7.51 -27.49
C ASP A 52 -0.67 -8.47 -27.86
N GLU A 53 0.58 -7.99 -27.75
CA GLU A 53 1.83 -8.69 -28.09
C GLU A 53 2.86 -8.69 -26.93
N PHE A 54 3.20 -9.87 -26.40
CA PHE A 54 4.07 -10.08 -25.23
C PHE A 54 5.36 -10.81 -25.58
N ASP A 55 6.50 -10.33 -25.08
CA ASP A 55 7.83 -10.90 -25.35
C ASP A 55 8.24 -11.93 -24.27
N LEU A 56 8.59 -13.16 -24.67
CA LEU A 56 9.03 -14.23 -23.75
C LEU A 56 10.55 -14.48 -23.79
N SER A 57 11.36 -13.52 -24.24
CA SER A 57 12.82 -13.62 -24.13
C SER A 57 13.27 -13.81 -22.68
N GLY A 58 14.25 -14.70 -22.47
CA GLY A 58 14.71 -15.11 -21.13
C GLY A 58 13.85 -16.17 -20.43
N TYR A 59 12.66 -16.52 -20.93
CA TYR A 59 11.84 -17.57 -20.31
C TYR A 59 12.44 -18.97 -20.51
N ASP A 60 12.29 -19.80 -19.48
CA ASP A 60 12.62 -21.23 -19.49
C ASP A 60 11.35 -22.10 -19.36
N GLN A 61 11.51 -23.42 -19.32
CA GLN A 61 10.39 -24.36 -19.20
C GLN A 61 9.57 -24.17 -17.92
N VAL A 62 10.18 -23.74 -16.81
CA VAL A 62 9.47 -23.52 -15.54
C VAL A 62 8.64 -22.25 -15.63
N ARG A 63 9.25 -21.13 -16.05
CA ARG A 63 8.53 -19.85 -16.24
C ARG A 63 7.42 -19.96 -17.29
N CYS A 64 7.60 -20.75 -18.35
CA CYS A 64 6.52 -21.03 -19.32
C CYS A 64 5.34 -21.77 -18.69
N ASN A 65 5.58 -22.80 -17.87
CA ASN A 65 4.52 -23.54 -17.16
C ASN A 65 3.79 -22.66 -16.15
N GLU A 66 4.52 -21.87 -15.36
CA GLU A 66 3.96 -20.95 -14.37
C GLU A 66 3.13 -19.84 -15.05
N LEU A 67 3.63 -19.26 -16.14
CA LEU A 67 2.92 -18.26 -16.95
C LEU A 67 1.63 -18.84 -17.54
N ALA A 68 1.70 -19.99 -18.22
CA ALA A 68 0.53 -20.60 -18.84
C ALA A 68 -0.55 -20.93 -17.80
N LYS A 69 -0.16 -21.41 -16.62
CA LYS A 69 -1.10 -21.66 -15.52
C LYS A 69 -1.68 -20.38 -14.95
N ALA A 70 -0.84 -19.44 -14.50
CA ALA A 70 -1.30 -18.20 -13.87
C ALA A 70 -2.16 -17.33 -14.80
N ALA A 71 -1.94 -17.41 -16.12
CA ALA A 71 -2.69 -16.66 -17.13
C ALA A 71 -3.95 -17.39 -17.65
N PHE A 72 -3.93 -18.72 -17.82
CA PHE A 72 -4.93 -19.44 -18.64
C PHE A 72 -5.55 -20.72 -18.02
N ASP A 73 -5.22 -21.08 -16.76
CA ASP A 73 -5.86 -22.20 -16.04
C ASP A 73 -7.36 -21.93 -15.78
N GLU A 74 -7.72 -20.65 -15.63
CA GLU A 74 -9.10 -20.15 -15.55
C GLU A 74 -9.48 -19.36 -16.83
N PRO A 75 -10.76 -19.35 -17.23
CA PRO A 75 -11.23 -18.47 -18.30
C PRO A 75 -11.00 -16.98 -18.00
N LEU A 76 -10.82 -16.20 -19.07
CA LEU A 76 -10.79 -14.73 -19.01
C LEU A 76 -12.23 -14.19 -19.12
N ALA A 77 -12.52 -13.12 -18.40
CA ALA A 77 -13.82 -12.44 -18.42
C ALA A 77 -13.79 -11.34 -19.49
N LEU A 78 -14.16 -11.69 -20.72
CA LEU A 78 -14.07 -10.81 -21.90
C LEU A 78 -15.42 -10.73 -22.61
N LYS A 79 -15.70 -9.57 -23.23
CA LYS A 79 -16.90 -9.35 -24.04
C LYS A 79 -16.77 -9.91 -25.46
N GLU A 80 -15.55 -9.94 -25.99
CA GLU A 80 -15.23 -10.36 -27.36
C GLU A 80 -13.99 -11.27 -27.38
N MET A 81 -13.79 -12.01 -28.48
CA MET A 81 -12.59 -12.83 -28.65
C MET A 81 -11.36 -11.96 -28.92
N VAL A 82 -10.24 -12.25 -28.26
CA VAL A 82 -8.97 -11.55 -28.43
C VAL A 82 -7.85 -12.51 -28.84
N ARG A 83 -6.80 -11.99 -29.49
CA ARG A 83 -5.61 -12.76 -29.89
C ARG A 83 -4.38 -12.27 -29.13
N ILE A 84 -4.06 -12.96 -28.04
CA ILE A 84 -2.88 -12.68 -27.21
C ILE A 84 -1.65 -13.29 -27.90
N SER A 85 -0.65 -12.49 -28.23
CA SER A 85 0.43 -12.89 -29.16
C SER A 85 1.78 -12.97 -28.45
N PHE A 86 2.36 -14.16 -28.30
CA PHE A 86 3.62 -14.35 -27.57
C PHE A 86 4.82 -14.47 -28.51
N VAL A 87 5.84 -13.61 -28.36
CA VAL A 87 7.11 -13.73 -29.07
C VAL A 87 7.95 -14.83 -28.42
N VAL A 88 7.98 -16.00 -29.07
CA VAL A 88 8.66 -17.22 -28.59
C VAL A 88 10.01 -17.48 -29.29
N GLY A 89 10.41 -16.63 -30.24
CA GLY A 89 11.66 -16.85 -30.96
C GLY A 89 11.97 -15.82 -32.05
N GLY A 90 13.20 -15.89 -32.54
CA GLY A 90 13.71 -14.99 -33.57
C GLY A 90 14.02 -15.67 -34.91
N GLY A 91 13.91 -14.90 -35.98
CA GLY A 91 14.56 -15.16 -37.26
C GLY A 91 16.06 -14.89 -37.21
N LYS A 92 16.75 -14.95 -38.36
CA LYS A 92 18.22 -14.96 -38.46
C LYS A 92 18.92 -13.81 -37.70
N LEU A 93 18.29 -12.64 -37.64
CA LEU A 93 18.82 -11.42 -37.02
C LEU A 93 18.71 -11.40 -35.49
N VAL A 94 17.67 -12.00 -34.91
CA VAL A 94 17.35 -11.88 -33.46
C VAL A 94 17.23 -13.22 -32.74
N ARG A 95 17.55 -14.34 -33.41
CA ARG A 95 17.56 -15.71 -32.83
C ARG A 95 18.34 -15.84 -31.51
N GLN A 96 19.39 -15.04 -31.30
CA GLN A 96 20.22 -15.09 -30.09
C GLN A 96 19.50 -14.57 -28.81
N LYS A 97 18.35 -13.89 -28.95
CA LYS A 97 17.57 -13.37 -27.80
C LYS A 97 16.69 -14.44 -27.14
N TYR A 98 16.48 -15.58 -27.79
CA TYR A 98 15.52 -16.61 -27.38
C TYR A 98 16.19 -17.99 -27.34
N SER A 99 15.68 -18.91 -26.51
CA SER A 99 16.08 -20.33 -26.59
C SER A 99 15.45 -20.98 -27.83
N ASP A 100 16.20 -21.84 -28.53
CA ASP A 100 15.66 -22.62 -29.66
C ASP A 100 14.54 -23.59 -29.23
N ASP A 101 14.47 -23.95 -27.94
CA ASP A 101 13.41 -24.78 -27.34
C ASP A 101 12.25 -23.98 -26.74
N LEU A 102 12.33 -22.66 -26.63
CA LEU A 102 11.27 -21.80 -26.06
C LEU A 102 9.89 -22.01 -26.72
N PRO A 103 9.75 -22.14 -28.06
CA PRO A 103 8.46 -22.46 -28.68
C PRO A 103 7.90 -23.80 -28.21
N LYS A 104 8.76 -24.82 -28.04
CA LYS A 104 8.33 -26.15 -27.58
C LYS A 104 7.84 -26.08 -26.14
N HIS A 105 8.63 -25.43 -25.27
CA HIS A 105 8.27 -25.24 -23.86
C HIS A 105 6.93 -24.53 -23.70
N PHE A 106 6.69 -23.43 -24.41
CA PHE A 106 5.44 -22.67 -24.27
C PHE A 106 4.23 -23.40 -24.87
N CYS A 107 4.34 -24.03 -26.05
CA CYS A 107 3.26 -24.87 -26.59
C CYS A 107 2.95 -26.07 -25.68
N SER A 108 3.96 -26.65 -25.03
CA SER A 108 3.76 -27.72 -24.05
C SER A 108 3.05 -27.21 -22.79
N ALA A 109 3.42 -26.04 -22.29
CA ALA A 109 2.80 -25.39 -21.15
C ALA A 109 1.31 -25.07 -21.41
N LEU A 110 0.97 -24.54 -22.59
CA LEU A 110 -0.41 -24.31 -23.02
C LEU A 110 -1.21 -25.63 -23.13
N THR A 111 -0.57 -26.69 -23.64
CA THR A 111 -1.19 -28.02 -23.73
C THR A 111 -1.49 -28.61 -22.34
N LEU A 112 -0.63 -28.37 -21.34
CA LEU A 112 -0.83 -28.81 -19.95
C LEU A 112 -2.00 -28.09 -19.25
N VAL A 113 -2.31 -26.84 -19.60
CA VAL A 113 -3.54 -26.13 -19.15
C VAL A 113 -4.74 -26.40 -20.07
N GLY A 114 -4.67 -27.47 -20.88
CA GLY A 114 -5.75 -27.95 -21.72
C GLY A 114 -6.15 -26.99 -22.83
N PHE A 115 -5.18 -26.34 -23.49
CA PHE A 115 -5.38 -25.71 -24.79
C PHE A 115 -4.96 -26.66 -25.92
N GLN A 116 -5.46 -26.44 -27.14
CA GLN A 116 -5.17 -27.27 -28.30
C GLN A 116 -4.44 -26.48 -29.40
N GLU A 117 -3.50 -27.11 -30.10
CA GLU A 117 -2.85 -26.51 -31.28
C GLU A 117 -3.80 -26.59 -32.49
N ASP A 118 -4.12 -25.43 -33.07
CA ASP A 118 -4.94 -25.32 -34.26
C ASP A 118 -4.42 -24.18 -35.15
N ASN A 119 -3.66 -24.55 -36.19
CA ASN A 119 -3.05 -23.60 -37.10
C ASN A 119 -4.07 -22.81 -37.95
N SER A 120 -5.36 -23.19 -37.94
CA SER A 120 -6.45 -22.43 -38.56
C SER A 120 -7.11 -21.39 -37.64
N ALA A 121 -6.83 -21.41 -36.33
CA ALA A 121 -7.51 -20.57 -35.34
C ALA A 121 -7.46 -19.05 -35.63
N THR A 122 -8.60 -18.39 -35.46
CA THR A 122 -8.88 -16.98 -35.79
C THR A 122 -9.48 -16.25 -34.60
N VAL A 123 -9.73 -14.93 -34.73
CA VAL A 123 -10.41 -14.11 -33.71
C VAL A 123 -11.92 -14.40 -33.72
N GLU A 124 -12.28 -15.64 -33.45
CA GLU A 124 -13.65 -16.19 -33.50
C GLU A 124 -13.90 -17.03 -32.25
N GLN A 125 -15.15 -17.04 -31.75
CA GLN A 125 -15.49 -17.73 -30.50
C GLN A 125 -15.23 -19.26 -30.58
N GLY A 126 -15.31 -19.86 -31.78
CA GLY A 126 -14.92 -21.26 -32.05
C GLY A 126 -13.42 -21.56 -31.98
N SER A 127 -12.58 -20.55 -31.73
CA SER A 127 -11.14 -20.69 -31.44
C SER A 127 -10.82 -20.61 -29.95
N ALA A 128 -11.81 -20.45 -29.06
CA ALA A 128 -11.59 -20.38 -27.62
C ALA A 128 -10.86 -21.63 -27.08
N GLY A 129 -9.80 -21.42 -26.30
CA GLY A 129 -8.98 -22.52 -25.77
C GLY A 129 -8.02 -23.14 -26.78
N LYS A 130 -7.68 -22.42 -27.86
CA LYS A 130 -6.71 -22.87 -28.87
C LYS A 130 -5.49 -21.95 -28.94
N PHE A 131 -4.41 -22.45 -29.53
CA PHE A 131 -3.25 -21.65 -29.92
C PHE A 131 -2.75 -22.03 -31.31
N LYS A 132 -2.00 -21.13 -31.95
CA LYS A 132 -1.27 -21.42 -33.20
C LYS A 132 0.14 -20.87 -33.17
N TYR A 133 1.08 -21.63 -33.73
CA TYR A 133 2.43 -21.16 -33.97
C TYR A 133 2.49 -20.45 -35.33
N HIS A 134 3.11 -19.28 -35.38
CA HIS A 134 3.25 -18.47 -36.60
C HIS A 134 4.66 -17.92 -36.74
N HIS A 135 5.25 -18.03 -37.93
CA HIS A 135 6.58 -17.47 -38.22
C HIS A 135 6.41 -16.30 -39.18
N ASP A 136 6.50 -15.08 -38.64
CA ASP A 136 6.43 -13.85 -39.42
C ASP A 136 7.80 -13.56 -40.04
N THR A 137 7.93 -13.88 -41.32
CA THR A 137 9.16 -13.65 -42.10
C THR A 137 9.46 -12.17 -42.34
N ASN A 138 8.47 -11.29 -42.19
CA ASN A 138 8.64 -9.85 -42.38
C ASN A 138 9.19 -9.22 -41.10
N LYS A 139 8.55 -9.48 -39.94
CA LYS A 139 9.06 -9.08 -38.62
C LYS A 139 10.34 -9.81 -38.21
N ASN A 140 10.68 -10.94 -38.86
CA ASN A 140 11.74 -11.86 -38.42
C ASN A 140 11.50 -12.38 -36.97
N LEU A 141 10.24 -12.68 -36.63
CA LEU A 141 9.84 -13.15 -35.30
C LEU A 141 8.96 -14.42 -35.40
N LYS A 142 9.03 -15.23 -34.34
CA LYS A 142 8.21 -16.43 -34.16
C LYS A 142 7.21 -16.15 -33.03
N PHE A 143 5.93 -16.36 -33.33
CA PHE A 143 4.81 -16.11 -32.45
C PHE A 143 4.11 -17.40 -32.05
N VAL A 144 3.57 -17.44 -30.83
CA VAL A 144 2.45 -18.30 -30.47
C VAL A 144 1.27 -17.38 -30.18
N HIS A 145 0.24 -17.42 -31.02
CA HIS A 145 -1.00 -16.69 -30.78
C HIS A 145 -1.94 -17.60 -29.98
N VAL A 146 -2.40 -17.12 -28.82
CA VAL A 146 -3.32 -17.80 -27.91
C VAL A 146 -4.69 -17.13 -27.99
N PHE A 147 -5.72 -17.94 -28.12
CA PHE A 147 -7.12 -17.54 -28.13
C PHE A 147 -7.73 -18.05 -26.82
N PRO A 148 -7.93 -17.17 -25.82
CA PRO A 148 -8.25 -17.59 -24.46
C PRO A 148 -9.57 -18.35 -24.38
N LYS A 149 -9.71 -19.19 -23.34
CA LYS A 149 -11.02 -19.64 -22.90
C LYS A 149 -11.73 -18.41 -22.32
N ILE A 150 -12.91 -18.08 -22.83
CA ILE A 150 -13.68 -16.92 -22.38
C ILE A 150 -14.88 -17.42 -21.58
N SER A 151 -15.09 -16.83 -20.41
CA SER A 151 -16.42 -16.80 -19.81
C SER A 151 -17.10 -15.53 -20.28
N GLU A 152 -18.27 -15.66 -20.89
CA GLU A 152 -19.19 -14.54 -20.94
C GLU A 152 -19.41 -14.05 -19.51
N ALA A 153 -19.30 -12.74 -19.28
CA ALA A 153 -19.70 -12.16 -18.00
C ALA A 153 -21.19 -12.40 -17.84
N ALA A 154 -21.60 -13.06 -16.75
CA ALA A 154 -22.97 -13.51 -16.57
C ALA A 154 -23.96 -12.35 -16.80
N PRO A 155 -25.03 -12.54 -17.61
CA PRO A 155 -25.87 -11.45 -18.04
C PRO A 155 -26.53 -10.79 -16.83
N ALA A 156 -26.12 -9.53 -16.57
CA ALA A 156 -26.84 -8.65 -15.67
C ALA A 156 -28.30 -8.61 -16.13
N ARG A 157 -29.24 -8.89 -15.22
CA ARG A 157 -30.68 -8.80 -15.53
C ARG A 157 -30.95 -7.39 -16.04
N ALA A 158 -31.70 -7.30 -17.14
CA ALA A 158 -31.93 -6.05 -17.85
C ALA A 158 -32.35 -4.90 -16.91
N ALA A 159 -31.39 -4.01 -16.65
CA ALA A 159 -31.62 -2.66 -16.21
C ALA A 159 -31.57 -1.76 -17.45
N GLU A 160 -32.28 -0.64 -17.41
CA GLU A 160 -32.35 0.32 -18.51
C GLU A 160 -31.00 1.05 -18.72
N GLU A 161 -30.89 1.83 -19.79
CA GLU A 161 -29.66 2.47 -20.25
C GLU A 161 -29.07 3.46 -19.22
N GLY A 162 -28.25 2.92 -18.32
CA GLY A 162 -27.33 3.67 -17.45
C GLY A 162 -25.91 3.13 -17.63
N GLU A 163 -24.92 4.01 -17.61
CA GLU A 163 -23.52 3.61 -17.72
C GLU A 163 -23.16 2.63 -16.60
N ALA A 164 -22.87 1.39 -16.99
CA ALA A 164 -22.40 0.36 -16.08
C ALA A 164 -20.96 0.67 -15.65
N ALA A 165 -20.83 1.62 -14.73
CA ALA A 165 -19.60 1.89 -14.02
C ALA A 165 -19.05 0.57 -13.47
N GLU A 166 -17.82 0.24 -13.86
CA GLU A 166 -17.06 -0.86 -13.26
C GLU A 166 -17.07 -0.65 -11.75
N ALA A 167 -17.47 -1.67 -10.99
CA ALA A 167 -17.75 -1.54 -9.56
C ALA A 167 -16.46 -1.17 -8.81
N ALA A 168 -16.25 0.13 -8.61
CA ALA A 168 -15.01 0.68 -8.11
C ALA A 168 -14.67 0.07 -6.74
N GLU A 169 -13.40 -0.29 -6.55
CA GLU A 169 -12.92 -0.67 -5.22
C GLU A 169 -13.17 0.51 -4.28
N ALA A 170 -14.10 0.34 -3.33
CA ALA A 170 -14.58 1.41 -2.47
C ALA A 170 -13.42 2.15 -1.82
N THR A 171 -13.40 3.49 -1.95
CA THR A 171 -12.27 4.29 -1.49
C THR A 171 -12.06 4.14 0.02
N PRO A 172 -10.82 4.29 0.55
CA PRO A 172 -10.57 4.30 2.00
C PRO A 172 -11.49 5.25 2.76
N GLU A 173 -11.82 6.38 2.15
CA GLU A 173 -12.81 7.36 2.58
C GLU A 173 -14.22 6.76 2.68
N GLU A 174 -14.75 6.16 1.61
CA GLU A 174 -16.05 5.48 1.62
C GLU A 174 -16.11 4.30 2.62
N MET A 175 -15.03 3.52 2.73
CA MET A 175 -14.93 2.42 3.68
C MET A 175 -15.06 2.92 5.13
N LEU A 176 -14.41 4.04 5.46
CA LEU A 176 -14.51 4.66 6.79
C LEU A 176 -15.87 5.35 7.03
N LEU A 177 -16.52 5.88 5.99
CA LEU A 177 -17.86 6.45 6.11
C LEU A 177 -18.90 5.35 6.36
N ARG A 178 -18.84 4.22 5.63
CA ARG A 178 -19.84 3.13 5.64
C ARG A 178 -19.62 2.01 6.67
N SER A 179 -18.42 1.85 7.24
CA SER A 179 -18.15 0.82 8.26
C SER A 179 -18.95 1.05 9.54
N ASP A 180 -19.45 0.00 10.20
CA ASP A 180 -20.07 0.12 11.54
C ASP A 180 -19.08 0.66 12.60
N ASP A 181 -19.55 1.05 13.78
CA ASP A 181 -18.71 1.68 14.82
C ASP A 181 -17.51 0.81 15.28
N ALA A 182 -17.67 -0.51 15.32
CA ALA A 182 -16.62 -1.41 15.76
C ALA A 182 -15.54 -1.58 14.67
N ASP A 183 -15.98 -1.75 13.42
CA ASP A 183 -15.09 -1.82 12.28
C ASP A 183 -14.44 -0.46 11.95
N PHE A 184 -15.15 0.66 12.15
CA PHE A 184 -14.62 2.02 12.06
C PHE A 184 -13.47 2.23 13.05
N LEU A 185 -13.69 1.91 14.33
CA LEU A 185 -12.65 2.04 15.36
C LEU A 185 -11.43 1.15 15.03
N ARG A 186 -11.68 -0.09 14.57
CA ARG A 186 -10.62 -1.02 14.13
C ARG A 186 -9.83 -0.47 12.93
N LEU A 187 -10.50 0.11 11.94
CA LEU A 187 -9.88 0.67 10.74
C LEU A 187 -9.08 1.95 11.07
N VAL A 188 -9.63 2.84 11.91
CA VAL A 188 -8.93 4.04 12.38
C VAL A 188 -7.65 3.68 13.13
N GLN A 189 -7.71 2.70 14.05
CA GLN A 189 -6.54 2.24 14.80
C GLN A 189 -5.48 1.53 13.91
N ALA A 190 -5.91 0.81 12.86
CA ALA A 190 -5.01 0.01 12.02
C ALA A 190 -4.44 0.75 10.79
N GLN A 191 -5.16 1.74 10.25
CA GLN A 191 -4.83 2.37 8.95
C GLN A 191 -4.72 3.90 8.98
N VAL A 192 -5.23 4.56 10.03
CA VAL A 192 -5.29 6.03 10.18
C VAL A 192 -4.43 6.42 11.40
N VAL A 193 -3.14 6.06 11.35
CA VAL A 193 -2.28 5.97 12.55
C VAL A 193 -1.85 7.35 13.04
N THR A 194 -1.47 8.24 12.12
CA THR A 194 -0.92 9.56 12.42
C THR A 194 -2.00 10.59 12.81
N TYR A 195 -1.60 11.69 13.44
CA TYR A 195 -2.50 12.80 13.78
C TYR A 195 -2.93 13.56 12.52
N ALA A 196 -2.07 13.66 11.51
CA ALA A 196 -2.38 14.25 10.20
C ALA A 196 -3.43 13.43 9.44
N GLU A 197 -3.32 12.09 9.41
CA GLU A 197 -4.35 11.21 8.83
C GLU A 197 -5.68 11.36 9.58
N LYS A 198 -5.66 11.35 10.93
CA LYS A 198 -6.88 11.58 11.74
C LYS A 198 -7.49 12.98 11.52
N LYS A 199 -6.66 14.02 11.33
CA LYS A 199 -7.13 15.38 11.01
C LYS A 199 -7.87 15.41 9.67
N ARG A 200 -7.39 14.70 8.66
CA ARG A 200 -8.05 14.57 7.35
C ARG A 200 -9.36 13.82 7.46
N LEU A 201 -9.41 12.70 8.18
CA LEU A 201 -10.65 11.99 8.48
C LEU A 201 -11.66 12.87 9.22
N LEU A 202 -11.20 13.67 10.19
CA LEU A 202 -12.04 14.59 10.93
C LEU A 202 -12.66 15.67 10.04
N ASP A 203 -11.90 16.18 9.07
CA ASP A 203 -12.39 17.21 8.14
C ASP A 203 -13.33 16.61 7.08
N LEU A 204 -13.05 15.39 6.58
CA LEU A 204 -13.94 14.60 5.73
C LEU A 204 -15.30 14.36 6.40
N LEU A 205 -15.28 13.89 7.67
CA LEU A 205 -16.49 13.67 8.45
C LEU A 205 -17.27 14.98 8.64
N LYS A 206 -16.59 16.11 8.89
CA LYS A 206 -17.24 17.42 9.01
C LYS A 206 -17.88 17.89 7.71
N GLN A 207 -17.23 17.68 6.57
CA GLN A 207 -17.81 17.99 5.27
C GLN A 207 -19.07 17.14 5.03
N ARG A 208 -18.97 15.81 5.14
CA ARG A 208 -20.12 14.91 4.88
C ARG A 208 -21.29 15.14 5.84
N ILE A 209 -21.05 15.48 7.11
CA ILE A 209 -22.11 15.92 8.04
C ILE A 209 -22.77 17.22 7.53
N SER A 210 -21.98 18.21 7.13
CA SER A 210 -22.50 19.49 6.62
C SER A 210 -23.29 19.34 5.32
N ASP A 211 -22.90 18.38 4.45
CA ASP A 211 -23.61 18.07 3.21
C ASP A 211 -24.99 17.45 3.53
N LEU A 212 -25.04 16.50 4.47
CA LEU A 212 -26.28 15.86 4.91
C LEU A 212 -27.21 16.83 5.64
N GLU A 213 -26.69 17.68 6.55
CA GLU A 213 -27.48 18.72 7.22
C GLU A 213 -28.05 19.76 6.22
N ALA A 214 -27.34 20.04 5.12
CA ALA A 214 -27.85 20.88 4.03
C ALA A 214 -28.97 20.19 3.22
N ILE A 215 -28.89 18.87 3.03
CA ILE A 215 -29.94 18.06 2.38
C ILE A 215 -31.19 17.96 3.27
N GLU A 216 -31.03 17.70 4.57
CA GLU A 216 -32.11 17.76 5.56
C GLU A 216 -32.81 19.14 5.56
N ALA A 217 -32.04 20.22 5.43
CA ALA A 217 -32.58 21.57 5.31
C ALA A 217 -33.35 21.79 3.99
N LYS A 218 -32.91 21.22 2.86
CA LYS A 218 -33.68 21.21 1.60
C LYS A 218 -35.02 20.47 1.77
N MET A 219 -34.98 19.25 2.31
CA MET A 219 -36.18 18.43 2.56
C MET A 219 -37.17 19.16 3.48
N THR A 220 -36.67 19.83 4.52
CA THR A 220 -37.48 20.64 5.45
C THR A 220 -38.14 21.84 4.75
N ARG A 221 -37.53 22.39 3.69
CA ARG A 221 -38.12 23.45 2.84
C ARG A 221 -39.02 22.90 1.72
N LEU A 222 -39.21 21.58 1.64
CA LEU A 222 -39.89 20.87 0.54
C LEU A 222 -39.24 21.12 -0.84
N GLU A 223 -37.94 21.40 -0.85
CA GLU A 223 -37.16 21.53 -2.08
C GLU A 223 -36.82 20.14 -2.65
N ARG A 224 -36.84 20.03 -3.98
CA ARG A 224 -36.43 18.80 -4.68
C ARG A 224 -34.92 18.58 -4.48
N LEU A 225 -34.55 17.35 -4.12
CA LEU A 225 -33.16 16.90 -4.12
C LEU A 225 -32.71 16.53 -5.54
N GLU A 226 -31.43 16.74 -5.83
CA GLU A 226 -30.80 16.16 -7.01
C GLU A 226 -30.54 14.65 -6.79
N PRO A 227 -30.47 13.82 -7.85
CA PRO A 227 -30.27 12.37 -7.70
C PRO A 227 -29.01 11.98 -6.92
N SER A 228 -27.96 12.79 -7.00
CA SER A 228 -26.73 12.63 -6.22
C SER A 228 -26.92 12.95 -4.74
N GLU A 229 -27.82 13.87 -4.38
CA GLU A 229 -28.15 14.23 -3.00
C GLU A 229 -29.07 13.18 -2.36
N GLU A 230 -30.04 12.67 -3.11
CA GLU A 230 -30.89 11.55 -2.71
C GLU A 230 -30.04 10.28 -2.48
N ALA A 231 -29.08 9.99 -3.37
CA ALA A 231 -28.10 8.94 -3.15
C ALA A 231 -27.22 9.20 -1.91
N LEU A 232 -26.79 10.44 -1.67
CA LEU A 232 -25.95 10.81 -0.52
C LEU A 232 -26.64 10.55 0.83
N PHE A 233 -27.93 10.86 0.90
CA PHE A 233 -28.77 10.79 2.09
C PHE A 233 -29.23 9.37 2.43
N ASN A 234 -29.48 8.55 1.40
CA ASN A 234 -29.83 7.13 1.57
C ASN A 234 -28.62 6.22 1.88
N ASP A 235 -27.39 6.74 1.85
CA ASP A 235 -26.13 6.00 1.99
C ASP A 235 -25.65 5.90 3.45
N VAL A 236 -25.50 7.02 4.16
CA VAL A 236 -25.04 7.07 5.57
C VAL A 236 -25.70 8.22 6.33
N GLY A 237 -26.15 7.99 7.56
CA GLY A 237 -26.87 8.98 8.38
C GLY A 237 -25.99 10.03 9.06
N ALA A 238 -26.49 11.27 9.19
CA ALA A 238 -25.72 12.38 9.77
C ALA A 238 -25.34 12.16 11.25
N GLU A 239 -26.22 11.57 12.06
CA GLU A 239 -25.96 11.30 13.48
C GLU A 239 -24.89 10.22 13.70
N GLU A 240 -24.86 9.19 12.86
CA GLU A 240 -23.81 8.15 12.87
C GLU A 240 -22.43 8.77 12.61
N LEU A 241 -22.34 9.66 11.61
CA LEU A 241 -21.12 10.39 11.33
C LEU A 241 -20.75 11.37 12.45
N LYS A 242 -21.71 11.91 13.22
CA LYS A 242 -21.44 12.73 14.42
C LYS A 242 -20.84 11.91 15.56
N GLU A 243 -21.23 10.64 15.75
CA GLU A 243 -20.55 9.75 16.70
C GLU A 243 -19.15 9.34 16.23
N LYS A 244 -19.00 8.91 14.97
CA LYS A 244 -17.68 8.63 14.35
C LYS A 244 -16.74 9.84 14.45
N ARG A 245 -17.27 11.06 14.25
CA ARG A 245 -16.53 12.32 14.45
C ARG A 245 -16.06 12.49 15.89
N LYS A 246 -16.91 12.24 16.91
CA LYS A 246 -16.52 12.33 18.33
C LYS A 246 -15.41 11.33 18.67
N VAL A 247 -15.46 10.12 18.11
CA VAL A 247 -14.39 9.11 18.28
C VAL A 247 -13.05 9.64 17.75
N VAL A 248 -13.05 10.24 16.55
CA VAL A 248 -11.82 10.83 15.97
C VAL A 248 -11.34 12.06 16.75
N GLU A 249 -12.24 12.95 17.19
CA GLU A 249 -11.88 14.08 18.06
C GLU A 249 -11.29 13.63 19.40
N GLY A 250 -11.80 12.52 19.97
CA GLY A 250 -11.28 11.88 21.17
C GLY A 250 -9.89 11.26 20.97
N GLU A 251 -9.70 10.46 19.91
CA GLU A 251 -8.40 9.87 19.54
C GLU A 251 -7.33 10.95 19.28
N MET A 252 -7.68 12.01 18.55
CA MET A 252 -6.79 13.14 18.30
C MET A 252 -6.41 13.85 19.59
N LYS A 253 -7.36 14.10 20.50
CA LYS A 253 -7.06 14.64 21.83
C LYS A 253 -6.14 13.70 22.62
N ALA A 254 -6.39 12.39 22.60
CA ALA A 254 -5.54 11.41 23.27
C ALA A 254 -4.12 11.38 22.69
N MET A 255 -3.92 11.59 21.39
CA MET A 255 -2.58 11.74 20.79
C MET A 255 -1.86 13.00 21.27
N VAL A 256 -2.56 14.14 21.35
CA VAL A 256 -2.02 15.40 21.87
C VAL A 256 -1.65 15.29 23.36
N ASP A 257 -2.58 14.81 24.19
CA ASP A 257 -2.39 14.66 25.65
C ASP A 257 -1.26 13.67 26.01
N SER A 258 -0.99 12.68 25.14
CA SER A 258 0.10 11.70 25.31
C SER A 258 1.39 12.06 24.58
N GLY A 259 1.46 13.23 23.94
CA GLY A 259 2.65 13.68 23.19
C GLY A 259 2.96 12.85 21.93
N ARG A 260 2.03 12.02 21.45
CA ARG A 260 2.21 11.12 20.29
C ARG A 260 2.04 11.87 18.96
N LEU A 261 2.91 12.84 18.72
CA LEU A 261 2.95 13.67 17.51
C LEU A 261 4.32 13.56 16.84
N THR A 262 4.36 13.53 15.50
CA THR A 262 5.60 13.63 14.73
C THR A 262 6.13 15.06 14.68
N ALA A 263 7.34 15.25 14.15
CA ALA A 263 8.00 16.56 14.13
C ALA A 263 7.24 17.60 13.28
N ALA A 264 6.62 17.18 12.17
CA ALA A 264 5.75 18.02 11.34
C ALA A 264 4.46 18.37 12.10
N GLU A 265 3.69 17.35 12.52
CA GLU A 265 2.40 17.53 13.21
C GLU A 265 2.50 18.39 14.47
N ARG A 266 3.59 18.26 15.24
CA ARG A 266 3.85 19.10 16.40
C ARG A 266 4.08 20.56 16.01
N THR A 267 4.71 20.82 14.87
CA THR A 267 4.92 22.17 14.33
C THR A 267 3.59 22.76 13.86
N ASP A 268 2.86 22.04 13.01
CA ASP A 268 1.54 22.44 12.49
C ASP A 268 0.53 22.71 13.62
N LEU A 269 0.54 21.89 14.67
CA LEU A 269 -0.32 22.06 15.83
C LEU A 269 0.07 23.28 16.67
N LEU A 270 1.37 23.59 16.82
CA LEU A 270 1.80 24.77 17.54
C LEU A 270 1.41 26.06 16.80
N GLU A 271 1.55 26.10 15.48
CA GLU A 271 1.07 27.21 14.64
C GLU A 271 -0.47 27.37 14.72
N GLN A 272 -1.21 26.26 14.63
CA GLN A 272 -2.66 26.26 14.81
C GLN A 272 -3.10 26.70 16.22
N LEU A 273 -2.30 26.44 17.26
CA LEU A 273 -2.55 26.93 18.61
C LEU A 273 -2.20 28.41 18.75
N GLU A 274 -1.17 28.90 18.05
CA GLU A 274 -0.79 30.31 18.01
C GLU A 274 -1.88 31.17 17.36
N GLY A 275 -2.30 30.87 16.13
CA GLY A 275 -3.37 31.63 15.47
C GLY A 275 -4.71 31.60 16.23
N LYS A 276 -5.03 30.49 16.90
CA LYS A 276 -6.23 30.40 17.77
C LYS A 276 -6.09 31.22 19.05
N LEU A 277 -4.90 31.27 19.66
CA LEU A 277 -4.64 32.13 20.82
C LEU A 277 -4.74 33.61 20.45
N GLU A 278 -4.25 34.02 19.28
CA GLU A 278 -4.42 35.38 18.77
C GLU A 278 -5.89 35.75 18.55
N ALA A 279 -6.66 34.86 17.89
CA ALA A 279 -8.10 35.04 17.70
C ALA A 279 -8.87 35.15 19.02
N VAL A 280 -8.57 34.29 20.01
CA VAL A 280 -9.20 34.35 21.35
C VAL A 280 -8.83 35.63 22.09
N ASN A 281 -7.58 36.13 21.98
CA ASN A 281 -7.20 37.42 22.56
C ASN A 281 -7.95 38.60 21.92
N ALA A 282 -8.13 38.59 20.59
CA ALA A 282 -8.94 39.60 19.90
C ALA A 282 -10.42 39.56 20.32
N GLU A 283 -10.98 38.35 20.49
CA GLU A 283 -12.34 38.17 21.03
C GLU A 283 -12.46 38.61 22.50
N ILE A 284 -11.44 38.42 23.34
CA ILE A 284 -11.40 38.93 24.72
C ILE A 284 -11.45 40.45 24.71
N ALA A 285 -10.60 41.11 23.92
CA ALA A 285 -10.56 42.57 23.83
C ALA A 285 -11.91 43.15 23.35
N LYS A 286 -12.54 42.52 22.34
CA LYS A 286 -13.88 42.90 21.87
C LYS A 286 -14.96 42.66 22.93
N ALA A 287 -14.94 41.52 23.63
CA ALA A 287 -15.89 41.22 24.68
C ALA A 287 -15.75 42.14 25.91
N GLN A 288 -14.54 42.66 26.18
CA GLN A 288 -14.28 43.68 27.19
C GLN A 288 -14.86 45.05 26.77
N GLN A 289 -14.63 45.47 25.52
CA GLN A 289 -15.22 46.70 24.96
C GLN A 289 -16.76 46.66 24.96
N ASP A 290 -17.34 45.50 24.61
CA ASP A 290 -18.77 45.25 24.65
C ASP A 290 -19.36 45.14 26.08
N GLY A 291 -18.54 45.21 27.14
CA GLY A 291 -18.98 45.03 28.53
C GLY A 291 -19.45 43.61 28.91
N LYS A 292 -19.20 42.61 28.05
CA LYS A 292 -19.74 41.23 28.15
C LYS A 292 -18.93 40.37 29.12
N ALA A 293 -18.87 40.77 30.40
CA ALA A 293 -18.04 40.16 31.44
C ALA A 293 -18.10 38.61 31.51
N LYS A 294 -19.28 37.99 31.36
CA LYS A 294 -19.42 36.52 31.31
C LYS A 294 -18.71 35.88 30.11
N LYS A 295 -18.72 36.52 28.94
CA LYS A 295 -17.97 36.05 27.76
C LYS A 295 -16.47 36.23 27.96
N VAL A 296 -16.04 37.33 28.58
CA VAL A 296 -14.62 37.57 28.92
C VAL A 296 -14.08 36.44 29.80
N GLN A 297 -14.78 36.09 30.89
CA GLN A 297 -14.39 34.98 31.78
C GLN A 297 -14.30 33.63 31.05
N ALA A 298 -15.28 33.30 30.21
CA ALA A 298 -15.28 32.06 29.43
C ALA A 298 -14.10 31.96 28.45
N LEU A 299 -13.79 33.06 27.75
CA LEU A 299 -12.65 33.13 26.83
C LEU A 299 -11.29 33.12 27.56
N GLN A 300 -11.19 33.73 28.75
CA GLN A 300 -9.97 33.68 29.56
C GLN A 300 -9.66 32.23 30.00
N HIS A 301 -10.65 31.50 30.49
CA HIS A 301 -10.49 30.07 30.82
C HIS A 301 -10.13 29.22 29.57
N GLN A 302 -10.71 29.52 28.41
CA GLN A 302 -10.31 28.87 27.15
C GLN A 302 -8.85 29.18 26.78
N LEU A 303 -8.41 30.43 26.95
CA LEU A 303 -7.03 30.86 26.68
C LEU A 303 -6.03 30.15 27.61
N GLU A 304 -6.34 30.03 28.90
CA GLU A 304 -5.50 29.30 29.87
C GLU A 304 -5.33 27.81 29.49
N LEU A 305 -6.43 27.14 29.13
CA LEU A 305 -6.40 25.76 28.64
C LEU A 305 -5.55 25.62 27.36
N MET A 306 -5.70 26.54 26.41
CA MET A 306 -4.94 26.49 25.14
C MET A 306 -3.46 26.82 25.34
N GLN A 307 -3.11 27.72 26.26
CA GLN A 307 -1.71 27.96 26.66
C GLN A 307 -1.10 26.74 27.36
N SER A 308 -1.85 26.07 28.23
CA SER A 308 -1.42 24.81 28.88
C SER A 308 -1.17 23.70 27.85
N THR A 309 -2.10 23.48 26.91
CA THR A 309 -1.93 22.53 25.79
C THR A 309 -0.70 22.89 24.95
N LYS A 310 -0.51 24.16 24.58
CA LYS A 310 0.65 24.62 23.81
C LYS A 310 1.98 24.36 24.54
N ALA A 311 2.03 24.57 25.86
CA ALA A 311 3.21 24.29 26.67
C ALA A 311 3.53 22.79 26.70
N SER A 312 2.52 21.93 26.88
CA SER A 312 2.67 20.47 26.84
C SER A 312 3.16 19.96 25.48
N VAL A 313 2.50 20.38 24.39
CA VAL A 313 2.89 20.02 23.00
C VAL A 313 4.31 20.48 22.67
N LYS A 314 4.74 21.66 23.16
CA LYS A 314 6.10 22.17 22.97
C LYS A 314 7.15 21.40 23.77
N ALA A 315 6.79 20.86 24.93
CA ALA A 315 7.68 20.07 25.79
C ALA A 315 7.82 18.60 25.34
N ALA A 316 6.84 18.06 24.62
CA ALA A 316 6.88 16.69 24.11
C ALA A 316 7.98 16.48 23.05
N GLU A 317 8.73 15.37 23.18
CA GLU A 317 9.65 14.90 22.14
C GLU A 317 8.86 14.31 20.96
N PRO A 318 9.21 14.61 19.69
CA PRO A 318 8.48 14.07 18.56
C PRO A 318 8.67 12.56 18.37
N VAL A 319 7.58 11.87 18.08
CA VAL A 319 7.60 10.45 17.71
C VAL A 319 8.06 10.30 16.25
N ALA A 320 8.81 9.23 15.95
CA ALA A 320 9.18 8.89 14.58
C ALA A 320 7.96 8.44 13.75
N LEU A 321 7.98 8.71 12.45
CA LEU A 321 6.95 8.26 11.52
C LEU A 321 6.78 6.71 11.57
N PRO A 322 5.54 6.17 11.42
CA PRO A 322 5.31 4.73 11.45
C PRO A 322 6.16 3.97 10.43
N PRO A 323 6.67 2.77 10.76
CA PRO A 323 7.47 1.99 9.83
C PRO A 323 6.67 1.66 8.55
N LEU A 324 7.37 1.58 7.42
CA LEU A 324 6.76 1.20 6.14
C LEU A 324 6.41 -0.29 6.14
N LYS A 325 5.13 -0.64 5.90
CA LYS A 325 4.68 -2.04 5.74
C LYS A 325 5.50 -2.68 4.60
N HIS A 326 5.87 -3.95 4.74
CA HIS A 326 6.77 -4.67 3.81
C HIS A 326 8.13 -3.98 3.52
N GLY A 327 8.52 -2.93 4.24
CA GLY A 327 9.65 -2.07 3.88
C GLY A 327 11.01 -2.78 3.77
N ALA A 328 11.21 -3.87 4.52
CA ALA A 328 12.40 -4.72 4.36
C ALA A 328 12.49 -5.36 2.94
N LYS A 329 11.36 -5.79 2.37
CA LYS A 329 11.29 -6.37 1.03
C LYS A 329 11.37 -5.30 -0.06
N ILE A 330 10.69 -4.16 0.13
CA ILE A 330 10.82 -2.98 -0.75
C ILE A 330 12.30 -2.58 -0.86
N ARG A 331 13.02 -2.52 0.27
CA ARG A 331 14.46 -2.23 0.33
C ARG A 331 15.32 -3.29 -0.37
N GLU A 332 15.06 -4.57 -0.16
CA GLU A 332 15.75 -5.68 -0.83
C GLU A 332 15.63 -5.57 -2.37
N LEU A 333 14.43 -5.32 -2.87
CA LEU A 333 14.16 -5.19 -4.30
C LEU A 333 14.74 -3.89 -4.88
N ARG A 334 14.57 -2.74 -4.20
CA ARG A 334 15.20 -1.46 -4.57
C ARG A 334 16.73 -1.54 -4.59
N MET A 335 17.36 -2.34 -3.70
CA MET A 335 18.79 -2.62 -3.75
C MET A 335 19.18 -3.47 -4.97
N LYS A 336 18.41 -4.51 -5.30
CA LYS A 336 18.62 -5.30 -6.53
C LYS A 336 18.52 -4.43 -7.79
N LEU A 337 17.54 -3.53 -7.88
CA LEU A 337 17.44 -2.58 -9.00
C LEU A 337 18.67 -1.66 -9.11
N ALA A 338 19.24 -1.22 -7.99
CA ALA A 338 20.48 -0.44 -7.99
C ALA A 338 21.71 -1.26 -8.44
N GLU A 339 21.76 -2.56 -8.10
CA GLU A 339 22.79 -3.48 -8.60
C GLU A 339 22.66 -3.72 -10.11
N LEU A 340 21.43 -3.95 -10.61
CA LEU A 340 21.16 -4.13 -12.05
C LEU A 340 21.50 -2.86 -12.86
N ALA A 341 21.09 -1.68 -12.40
CA ALA A 341 21.44 -0.42 -13.04
C ALA A 341 22.96 -0.14 -13.04
N GLN A 342 23.69 -0.65 -12.05
CA GLN A 342 25.15 -0.60 -12.03
C GLN A 342 25.79 -1.59 -13.02
N VAL A 343 25.20 -2.78 -13.23
CA VAL A 343 25.60 -3.73 -14.28
C VAL A 343 25.43 -3.13 -15.67
N GLU A 344 24.27 -2.53 -15.98
CA GLU A 344 24.02 -1.81 -17.24
C GLU A 344 25.12 -0.76 -17.52
N LYS A 345 25.44 0.04 -16.50
CA LYS A 345 26.40 1.14 -16.57
C LYS A 345 27.87 0.70 -16.69
N VAL A 346 28.23 -0.42 -16.07
CA VAL A 346 29.61 -0.95 -16.10
C VAL A 346 29.86 -1.75 -17.37
N SER A 347 28.98 -2.69 -17.69
CA SER A 347 29.18 -3.66 -18.77
C SER A 347 28.79 -3.11 -20.15
N LYS A 348 28.01 -2.02 -20.23
CA LYS A 348 27.80 -1.19 -21.43
C LYS A 348 27.41 -1.96 -22.70
N GLY A 349 26.58 -2.98 -22.57
CA GLY A 349 26.16 -3.86 -23.68
C GLY A 349 27.02 -5.12 -23.86
N HIS A 350 28.19 -5.22 -23.23
CA HIS A 350 29.02 -6.43 -23.19
C HIS A 350 28.65 -7.32 -22.01
N TYR A 351 27.39 -7.76 -21.95
CA TYR A 351 26.88 -8.61 -20.87
C TYR A 351 27.28 -10.08 -21.06
N SER A 352 27.68 -10.74 -19.97
CA SER A 352 27.66 -12.19 -19.87
C SER A 352 26.23 -12.75 -19.87
N MET A 353 26.08 -14.05 -20.14
CA MET A 353 24.76 -14.69 -20.15
C MET A 353 24.03 -14.60 -18.79
N ASP A 354 24.76 -14.55 -17.68
CA ASP A 354 24.15 -14.48 -16.34
C ASP A 354 23.83 -13.04 -15.92
N GLU A 355 24.57 -12.04 -16.41
CA GLU A 355 24.14 -10.64 -16.37
C GLU A 355 22.88 -10.43 -17.22
N LEU A 356 22.82 -10.98 -18.43
CA LEU A 356 21.69 -10.80 -19.34
C LEU A 356 20.39 -11.42 -18.77
N LYS A 357 20.46 -12.60 -18.14
CA LYS A 357 19.34 -13.19 -17.39
C LYS A 357 18.87 -12.27 -16.27
N ARG A 358 19.80 -11.78 -15.43
CA ARG A 358 19.50 -10.88 -14.29
C ARG A 358 18.87 -9.56 -14.73
N LEU A 359 19.30 -9.00 -15.86
CA LEU A 359 18.68 -7.82 -16.46
C LEU A 359 17.27 -8.12 -16.99
N GLY A 360 17.00 -9.35 -17.44
CA GLY A 360 15.65 -9.81 -17.81
C GLY A 360 14.66 -9.85 -16.63
N GLU A 361 15.13 -10.04 -15.40
CA GLU A 361 14.30 -10.03 -14.17
C GLU A 361 13.90 -8.60 -13.74
N ARG A 362 14.51 -7.57 -14.34
CA ARG A 362 14.29 -6.16 -13.94
C ARG A 362 12.81 -5.74 -13.94
N PRO A 363 11.99 -6.00 -14.99
CA PRO A 363 10.59 -5.55 -15.00
C PRO A 363 9.73 -6.27 -13.94
N GLU A 364 10.05 -7.52 -13.62
CA GLU A 364 9.39 -8.29 -12.55
C GLU A 364 9.70 -7.67 -11.18
N ILE A 365 10.94 -7.21 -10.97
CA ILE A 365 11.37 -6.53 -9.75
C ILE A 365 10.77 -5.11 -9.65
N GLU A 366 10.68 -4.36 -10.75
CA GLU A 366 10.07 -3.02 -10.79
C GLU A 366 8.56 -3.09 -10.46
N GLU A 367 7.82 -4.03 -11.06
CA GLU A 367 6.39 -4.25 -10.76
C GLU A 367 6.15 -4.73 -9.32
N ALA A 368 7.00 -5.64 -8.80
CA ALA A 368 6.91 -6.10 -7.41
C ALA A 368 7.25 -4.98 -6.40
N VAL A 369 8.07 -4.00 -6.78
CA VAL A 369 8.32 -2.80 -5.96
C VAL A 369 7.11 -1.88 -5.96
N GLU A 370 6.51 -1.61 -7.12
CA GLU A 370 5.33 -0.76 -7.26
C GLU A 370 4.13 -1.33 -6.47
N GLU A 371 3.86 -2.63 -6.60
CA GLU A 371 2.77 -3.29 -5.87
C GLU A 371 2.99 -3.22 -4.34
N LEU A 372 4.21 -3.48 -3.87
CA LEU A 372 4.51 -3.41 -2.44
C LEU A 372 4.47 -1.98 -1.90
N GLU A 373 4.90 -0.98 -2.68
CA GLU A 373 4.80 0.43 -2.31
C GLU A 373 3.32 0.89 -2.27
N LYS A 374 2.48 0.52 -3.24
CA LYS A 374 1.02 0.75 -3.20
C LYS A 374 0.38 0.13 -1.95
N ARG A 375 0.73 -1.12 -1.62
CA ARG A 375 0.24 -1.83 -0.42
C ARG A 375 0.80 -1.27 0.90
N ALA A 376 1.87 -0.49 0.86
CA ALA A 376 2.57 0.00 2.07
C ALA A 376 2.09 1.36 2.59
N ARG A 377 1.35 2.11 1.78
CA ARG A 377 0.79 3.42 2.09
C ARG A 377 -0.18 3.38 3.30
N GLY A 378 -0.28 4.49 4.02
CA GLY A 378 -1.41 4.80 4.92
C GLY A 378 -2.67 5.14 4.12
N TRP A 379 -3.85 4.99 4.73
CA TRP A 379 -5.12 5.17 4.01
C TRP A 379 -5.38 6.61 3.61
N LEU A 380 -5.03 7.58 4.48
CA LEU A 380 -5.25 9.01 4.25
C LEU A 380 -3.92 9.79 4.18
N GLU A 381 -2.84 9.09 3.85
CA GLU A 381 -1.45 9.60 3.79
C GLU A 381 -1.18 10.34 2.47
N SER A 382 -0.53 11.51 2.52
CA SER A 382 -0.13 12.25 1.31
C SER A 382 1.24 11.82 0.82
N ASP A 383 1.55 12.16 -0.42
CA ASP A 383 2.75 11.68 -1.12
C ASP A 383 4.04 12.11 -0.40
N GLU A 384 4.07 13.28 0.23
CA GLU A 384 5.26 13.80 0.93
C GLU A 384 5.61 12.92 2.13
N VAL A 385 4.62 12.56 2.94
CA VAL A 385 4.79 11.73 4.16
C VAL A 385 5.13 10.29 3.78
N PHE A 386 4.48 9.75 2.76
CA PHE A 386 4.80 8.43 2.23
C PHE A 386 6.24 8.38 1.68
N GLN A 387 6.64 9.39 0.91
CA GLN A 387 8.01 9.50 0.38
C GLN A 387 9.04 9.69 1.49
N GLU A 388 8.75 10.46 2.56
CA GLU A 388 9.65 10.55 3.72
C GLU A 388 9.86 9.17 4.37
N ARG A 389 8.77 8.42 4.62
CA ARG A 389 8.84 7.05 5.17
C ARG A 389 9.62 6.10 4.26
N LEU A 390 9.42 6.18 2.94
CA LEU A 390 10.13 5.38 1.95
C LEU A 390 11.64 5.71 1.96
N GLN A 391 12.00 6.99 1.91
CA GLN A 391 13.39 7.44 1.97
C GLN A 391 14.07 7.08 3.30
N ALA A 392 13.38 7.24 4.44
CA ALA A 392 13.86 6.80 5.74
C ALA A 392 14.09 5.28 5.78
N ASN A 393 13.21 4.49 5.16
CA ASN A 393 13.38 3.05 5.06
C ASN A 393 14.64 2.69 4.26
N LEU A 394 14.81 3.25 3.07
CA LEU A 394 15.97 2.97 2.21
C LEU A 394 17.30 3.37 2.90
N ARG A 395 17.34 4.55 3.53
CA ARG A 395 18.49 5.02 4.33
C ARG A 395 18.87 4.07 5.47
N THR A 396 17.90 3.35 6.05
CA THR A 396 18.14 2.42 7.17
C THR A 396 19.00 1.21 6.76
N GLY A 397 19.09 0.86 5.47
CA GLY A 397 20.03 -0.16 4.97
C GLY A 397 21.47 0.33 4.76
N LEU A 398 21.67 1.65 4.67
CA LEU A 398 22.94 2.26 4.21
C LEU A 398 23.96 2.52 5.33
N LYS A 399 23.83 1.89 6.51
CA LYS A 399 24.84 1.92 7.59
C LYS A 399 26.08 1.07 7.24
N LYS A 400 26.83 1.55 6.26
CA LYS A 400 28.21 1.16 5.94
C LYS A 400 29.06 1.26 7.21
N GLY A 401 29.74 0.18 7.58
CA GLY A 401 30.38 0.06 8.90
C GLY A 401 31.44 1.13 9.18
N THR A 402 31.25 1.89 10.26
CA THR A 402 32.18 2.92 10.74
C THR A 402 32.72 2.58 12.14
N GLY A 403 34.02 2.32 12.21
CA GLY A 403 34.83 2.44 13.43
C GLY A 403 34.49 1.55 14.63
N ARG A 404 35.15 0.38 14.74
CA ARG A 404 35.42 -0.26 16.04
C ARG A 404 36.89 -0.66 16.16
N GLY A 405 37.73 0.30 16.52
CA GLY A 405 39.08 0.03 17.01
C GLY A 405 39.06 -0.40 18.49
N GLY A 406 40.04 -1.20 18.89
CA GLY A 406 40.15 -1.77 20.24
C GLY A 406 40.47 -3.28 20.16
N GLY A 407 41.75 -3.63 20.13
CA GLY A 407 42.22 -5.00 19.88
C GLY A 407 42.79 -5.73 21.10
N SER A 408 43.08 -7.02 20.93
CA SER A 408 43.87 -7.86 21.83
C SER A 408 44.33 -9.13 21.10
N GLY A 409 45.55 -9.62 21.37
CA GLY A 409 46.21 -10.76 20.67
C GLY A 409 46.72 -10.38 19.26
N GLY A 410 47.86 -10.88 18.75
CA GLY A 410 48.64 -12.08 19.10
C GLY A 410 48.21 -13.25 18.21
N TYR A 411 49.03 -13.86 17.35
CA TYR A 411 50.49 -14.01 17.33
C TYR A 411 51.14 -13.84 15.93
N THR A 412 52.46 -14.04 15.84
CA THR A 412 53.36 -13.73 14.71
C THR A 412 53.71 -14.91 13.78
N ALA A 413 53.84 -14.63 12.48
CA ALA A 413 54.76 -15.30 11.53
C ALA A 413 55.11 -14.29 10.40
N VAL A 414 56.35 -13.80 10.24
CA VAL A 414 57.46 -14.29 9.39
C VAL A 414 57.03 -14.75 7.98
N SER A 415 57.65 -14.35 6.85
CA SER A 415 58.84 -13.53 6.52
C SER A 415 58.66 -12.86 5.13
N SER A 416 59.60 -12.23 4.38
CA SER A 416 61.05 -11.94 4.47
C SER A 416 61.47 -10.77 3.53
N GLY A 417 62.51 -9.99 3.89
CA GLY A 417 63.18 -9.02 2.99
C GLY A 417 62.48 -7.66 2.84
N VAL A 418 63.15 -6.52 2.55
CA VAL A 418 64.58 -6.24 2.26
C VAL A 418 65.07 -5.02 3.10
N ARG A 419 66.38 -4.75 3.13
CA ARG A 419 67.08 -3.83 4.06
C ARG A 419 67.01 -2.31 3.70
N PRO A 420 67.42 -1.39 4.61
CA PRO A 420 66.82 -0.05 4.75
C PRO A 420 67.66 1.15 4.27
N ALA A 421 67.03 2.34 4.30
CA ALA A 421 67.69 3.65 4.22
C ALA A 421 67.80 4.35 5.59
N LYS A 422 68.77 5.27 5.74
CA LYS A 422 69.26 5.83 7.02
C LYS A 422 68.25 6.72 7.76
N ALA A 423 68.33 6.66 9.09
CA ALA A 423 67.69 7.62 9.99
C ALA A 423 68.47 8.94 10.10
N LYS A 424 67.76 10.00 10.53
CA LYS A 424 68.29 11.04 11.43
C LYS A 424 67.24 11.29 12.52
N ALA A 425 67.69 11.42 13.76
CA ALA A 425 66.85 11.77 14.90
C ALA A 425 67.26 13.14 15.45
N SER A 426 66.30 13.86 16.03
CA SER A 426 66.52 15.02 16.88
C SER A 426 65.57 14.94 18.07
N GLY A 427 66.14 14.93 19.27
CA GLY A 427 65.42 14.78 20.54
C GLY A 427 64.62 16.01 20.98
N PRO A 428 64.02 15.95 22.19
CA PRO A 428 62.83 16.73 22.51
C PRO A 428 63.10 18.08 23.18
N ALA A 429 62.11 18.97 23.08
CA ALA A 429 61.93 20.12 23.98
C ALA A 429 60.70 19.87 24.88
N VAL A 430 60.78 20.30 26.14
CA VAL A 430 59.76 20.04 27.17
C VAL A 430 59.41 21.33 27.90
N ARG A 431 58.11 21.72 27.93
CA ARG A 431 57.37 22.19 29.13
C ARG A 431 56.01 22.85 28.78
N ASN A 432 55.04 22.57 29.66
CA ASN A 432 54.10 23.45 30.37
C ASN A 432 54.04 24.95 29.93
N GLY A 433 52.91 25.66 29.94
CA GLY A 433 51.54 25.34 30.42
C GLY A 433 50.89 26.57 31.10
N PHE A 434 49.57 26.53 31.34
CA PHE A 434 48.76 27.51 32.11
C PHE A 434 48.61 28.98 31.59
N SER A 435 47.46 29.26 30.98
CA SER A 435 46.63 30.47 31.19
C SER A 435 45.21 30.12 30.71
N ALA A 436 44.16 30.22 31.54
CA ALA A 436 43.44 31.43 32.01
C ALA A 436 42.70 32.15 30.86
N LEU A 437 41.38 32.01 30.75
CA LEU A 437 40.33 32.77 31.47
C LEU A 437 40.26 34.25 31.09
N ALA A 438 39.33 34.56 30.19
CA ALA A 438 38.63 35.84 30.02
C ALA A 438 37.25 35.51 29.41
#